data_AF-A0A453LLA9-F1
#
_entry.id   AF-A0A453LLA9-F1
#
_cell.length_a   1.000
_cell.length_b   1.000
_cell.length_c   1.000
_cell.angle_alpha   90.00
_cell.angle_beta   90.00
_cell.angle_gamma   90.00
#
_symmetry.space_group_name_H-M   'P 1'
#
loop_
_entity.id
_entity.type
_entity.pdbx_description
1 polymer ?
#
loop_
_entity_poly.entity_id
_entity_poly.type
_entity_poly.pdbx_seq_one_letter_code
_entity_poly.pdbx_strand_id
1 'polypeptide(L)'
;LAASTTPRKARLSRRDAGVLDEAFDRCGAVCKEYAKTFYLATQLMTPERRRAIWAIYVWCRRTDELVDGPNAAHTSALALDRWESRLDGVFAGRPYDMLDAALADAVAAFPAVDERPFRDMVQGMRMDLAKSRYATFDELYLYCYRVAGTVGLMTVPVMGVSPGSQAGVETVYAGALALGVANQLTNILRDVGEE
;
A
#
# COMPACT_ATOMS: atom_id res chain seq x y z
N LEU A 1 38.47 4.83 -12.53
CA LEU A 1 38.00 5.73 -11.45
C LEU A 1 36.79 6.49 -11.97
N ALA A 2 35.61 5.87 -11.92
CA ALA A 2 34.35 6.51 -12.29
C ALA A 2 33.70 7.05 -11.01
N ALA A 3 33.52 8.37 -10.94
CA ALA A 3 32.88 9.04 -9.82
C ALA A 3 31.39 8.66 -9.79
N SER A 4 31.00 7.93 -8.75
CA SER A 4 29.60 7.69 -8.40
C SER A 4 29.02 8.98 -7.82
N THR A 5 28.24 9.70 -8.61
CA THR A 5 27.42 10.82 -8.13
C THR A 5 26.14 10.27 -7.51
N THR A 6 26.19 10.02 -6.20
CA THR A 6 25.00 9.85 -5.37
C THR A 6 24.10 11.08 -5.53
N PRO A 7 22.78 10.94 -5.78
CA PRO A 7 21.89 12.09 -5.84
C PRO A 7 21.86 12.75 -4.46
N ARG A 8 22.30 14.00 -4.40
CA ARG A 8 22.25 14.84 -3.20
C ARG A 8 20.78 15.08 -2.86
N LYS A 9 20.29 14.52 -1.74
CA LYS A 9 18.95 14.82 -1.20
C LYS A 9 18.75 16.33 -1.25
N ALA A 10 17.85 16.79 -2.12
CA ALA A 10 17.44 18.18 -2.12
C ALA A 10 16.86 18.46 -0.72
N ARG A 11 17.44 19.41 0.01
CA ARG A 11 16.86 19.86 1.27
C ARG A 11 15.50 20.48 0.93
N LEU A 12 14.42 19.80 1.30
CA LEU A 12 13.05 20.32 1.24
C LEU A 12 13.03 21.70 1.90
N SER A 13 12.31 22.66 1.30
CA SER A 13 12.15 23.97 1.93
C SER A 13 11.34 23.81 3.23
N ARG A 14 11.45 24.75 4.17
CA ARG A 14 10.66 24.70 5.41
C ARG A 14 9.15 24.67 5.16
N ARG A 15 8.69 25.24 4.05
CA ARG A 15 7.29 25.17 3.61
C ARG A 15 6.91 23.77 3.17
N ASP A 16 7.77 23.13 2.38
CA ASP A 16 7.55 21.76 1.89
C ASP A 16 7.55 20.74 3.04
N ALA A 17 8.41 20.95 4.04
CA ALA A 17 8.44 20.12 5.25
C ALA A 17 7.12 20.22 6.06
N GLY A 18 6.56 21.43 6.22
CA GLY A 18 5.29 21.61 6.93
C GLY A 18 4.10 20.97 6.22
N VAL A 19 4.05 21.05 4.88
CA VAL A 19 3.03 20.38 4.06
C VAL A 19 3.14 18.86 4.17
N LEU A 20 4.37 18.33 4.20
CA LEU A 20 4.60 16.90 4.33
C LEU A 20 4.22 16.35 5.71
N ASP A 21 4.50 17.10 6.78
CA ASP A 21 4.05 16.75 8.13
C ASP A 21 2.52 16.70 8.20
N GLU A 22 1.82 17.69 7.63
CA GLU A 22 0.35 17.70 7.56
C GLU A 22 -0.19 16.52 6.75
N ALA A 23 0.47 16.16 5.65
CA ALA A 23 0.11 14.99 4.86
C ALA A 23 0.21 13.67 5.67
N PHE A 24 1.30 13.48 6.41
CA PHE A 24 1.46 12.29 7.27
C PHE A 24 0.48 12.29 8.45
N ASP A 25 0.19 13.45 9.05
CA ASP A 25 -0.80 13.56 10.12
C ASP A 25 -2.19 13.20 9.61
N ARG A 26 -2.54 13.61 8.38
CA ARG A 26 -3.77 13.18 7.72
C ARG A 26 -3.79 11.68 7.48
N CYS A 27 -2.68 11.09 7.02
CA CYS A 27 -2.56 9.64 6.88
C CYS A 27 -2.79 8.92 8.22
N GLY A 28 -2.20 9.44 9.30
CA GLY A 28 -2.38 8.92 10.65
C GLY A 28 -3.82 9.02 11.13
N ALA A 29 -4.52 10.11 10.85
CA ALA A 29 -5.92 10.31 11.21
C ALA A 29 -6.83 9.28 10.51
N VAL A 30 -6.64 9.07 9.20
CA VAL A 30 -7.39 8.06 8.43
C VAL A 30 -7.10 6.65 8.96
N CYS A 31 -5.83 6.32 9.21
CA CYS A 31 -5.47 5.01 9.78
C CYS A 31 -6.11 4.78 11.15
N LYS A 32 -6.13 5.80 12.02
CA LYS A 32 -6.77 5.75 13.34
C LYS A 32 -8.29 5.53 13.26
N GLU A 33 -8.94 6.14 12.28
CA GLU A 33 -10.39 6.06 12.09
C GLU A 33 -10.81 4.68 11.59
N TYR A 34 -10.14 4.17 10.54
CA TYR A 34 -10.59 3.00 9.79
C TYR A 34 -9.87 1.68 10.14
N ALA A 35 -8.72 1.73 10.81
CA ALA A 35 -7.97 0.53 11.20
C ALA A 35 -7.45 0.62 12.64
N LYS A 36 -8.36 0.79 13.61
CA LYS A 36 -8.05 1.05 15.03
C LYS A 36 -6.97 0.14 15.62
N THR A 37 -7.10 -1.17 15.47
CA THR A 37 -6.13 -2.15 16.02
C THR A 37 -4.77 -2.06 15.31
N PHE A 38 -4.78 -1.92 13.99
CA PHE A 38 -3.57 -1.73 13.20
C PHE A 38 -2.86 -0.41 13.57
N TYR A 39 -3.61 0.69 13.66
CA TYR A 39 -3.10 1.99 14.11
C TYR A 39 -2.43 1.91 15.47
N LEU A 40 -3.03 1.20 16.44
CA LEU A 40 -2.40 0.96 17.74
C LEU A 40 -1.08 0.18 17.60
N ALA A 41 -1.05 -0.87 16.78
CA ALA A 41 0.19 -1.62 16.52
C ALA A 41 1.29 -0.74 15.90
N THR A 42 0.94 0.19 15.00
CA THR A 42 1.94 1.12 14.43
C THR A 42 2.58 2.06 15.45
N GLN A 43 1.97 2.25 16.64
CA GLN A 43 2.58 3.06 17.72
C GLN A 43 3.84 2.42 18.31
N LEU A 44 4.06 1.12 18.09
CA LEU A 44 5.27 0.40 18.51
C LEU A 44 6.45 0.60 17.54
N MET A 45 6.22 1.21 16.38
CA MET A 45 7.26 1.50 15.38
C MET A 45 7.96 2.83 15.66
N THR A 46 9.15 3.00 15.09
CA THR A 46 9.80 4.33 15.04
C THR A 46 8.91 5.34 14.29
N PRO A 47 9.00 6.64 14.58
CA PRO A 47 8.18 7.66 13.92
C PRO A 47 8.25 7.60 12.38
N GLU A 48 9.43 7.34 11.82
CA GLU A 48 9.65 7.29 10.37
C GLU A 48 8.92 6.10 9.74
N ARG A 49 9.06 4.91 10.32
CA ARG A 49 8.38 3.70 9.84
C ARG A 49 6.87 3.81 9.99
N ARG A 50 6.41 4.36 11.12
CA ARG A 50 4.99 4.58 11.39
C ARG A 50 4.35 5.46 10.31
N ARG A 51 4.97 6.60 10.01
CA ARG A 51 4.52 7.54 8.97
C ARG A 51 4.45 6.87 7.59
N ALA A 52 5.47 6.12 7.21
CA ALA A 52 5.48 5.37 5.96
C ALA A 52 4.38 4.30 5.89
N ILE A 53 4.17 3.54 6.97
CA ILE A 53 3.07 2.54 7.04
C ILE A 53 1.70 3.22 6.92
N TRP A 54 1.50 4.38 7.53
CA TRP A 54 0.24 5.12 7.36
C TRP A 54 0.01 5.58 5.93
N ALA A 55 1.04 6.08 5.25
CA ALA A 55 0.94 6.49 3.85
C ALA A 55 0.57 5.31 2.93
N ILE A 56 1.22 4.15 3.13
CA ILE A 56 0.88 2.91 2.40
C ILE A 56 -0.56 2.48 2.70
N TYR A 57 -0.96 2.42 3.97
CA TYR A 57 -2.33 2.05 4.35
C TYR A 57 -3.37 2.95 3.69
N VAL A 58 -3.16 4.28 3.72
CA VAL A 58 -4.10 5.23 3.12
C VAL A 58 -4.15 5.08 1.60
N TRP A 59 -3.03 4.79 0.94
CA TRP A 59 -3.05 4.49 -0.49
C TRP A 59 -3.84 3.21 -0.80
N CYS A 60 -3.63 2.13 -0.05
CA CYS A 60 -4.39 0.88 -0.19
C CYS A 60 -5.89 1.16 -0.02
N ARG A 61 -6.27 1.87 1.05
CA ARG A 61 -7.67 2.21 1.33
C ARG A 61 -8.30 3.05 0.22
N ARG A 62 -7.60 4.07 -0.28
CA ARG A 62 -8.11 4.91 -1.38
C ARG A 62 -8.27 4.10 -2.68
N THR A 63 -7.43 3.08 -2.87
CA THR A 63 -7.51 2.17 -4.02
C THR A 63 -8.75 1.28 -3.91
N ASP A 64 -8.99 0.70 -2.74
CA ASP A 64 -10.15 -0.11 -2.38
C ASP A 64 -11.47 0.66 -2.52
N GLU A 65 -11.51 1.90 -2.00
CA GLU A 65 -12.67 2.80 -2.10
C GLU A 65 -13.05 3.17 -3.55
N LEU A 66 -12.17 2.93 -4.54
CA LEU A 66 -12.56 3.09 -5.94
C LEU A 66 -13.61 2.05 -6.34
N VAL A 67 -13.54 0.82 -5.85
CA VAL A 67 -14.45 -0.27 -6.25
C VAL A 67 -15.47 -0.63 -5.18
N ASP A 68 -15.23 -0.26 -3.92
CA ASP A 68 -16.14 -0.55 -2.79
C ASP A 68 -16.77 0.71 -2.18
N GLY A 69 -16.37 1.90 -2.62
CA GLY A 69 -16.88 3.16 -2.09
C GLY A 69 -18.30 3.50 -2.54
N PRO A 70 -18.89 4.60 -2.02
CA PRO A 70 -20.25 5.03 -2.39
C PRO A 70 -20.48 5.27 -3.90
N ASN A 71 -19.39 5.49 -4.64
CA ASN A 71 -19.39 5.71 -6.09
C ASN A 71 -18.96 4.48 -6.90
N ALA A 72 -18.80 3.32 -6.27
CA ALA A 72 -18.40 2.05 -6.88
C ALA A 72 -19.18 1.71 -8.15
N ALA A 73 -20.51 1.88 -8.10
CA ALA A 73 -21.41 1.63 -9.23
C ALA A 73 -21.13 2.51 -10.46
N HIS A 74 -20.34 3.57 -10.30
CA HIS A 74 -19.92 4.48 -11.36
C HIS A 74 -18.42 4.38 -11.67
N THR A 75 -17.69 3.51 -10.98
CA THR A 75 -16.28 3.28 -11.25
C THR A 75 -16.10 2.54 -12.56
N SER A 76 -15.20 3.08 -13.37
CA SER A 76 -14.90 2.56 -14.70
C SER A 76 -13.43 2.15 -14.77
N ALA A 77 -13.10 1.30 -15.74
CA ALA A 77 -11.70 1.00 -16.07
C ALA A 77 -10.86 2.27 -16.24
N LEU A 78 -11.44 3.34 -16.81
CA LEU A 78 -10.78 4.63 -16.97
C LEU A 78 -10.41 5.30 -15.63
N ALA A 79 -11.20 5.09 -14.57
CA ALA A 79 -10.84 5.59 -13.24
C ALA A 79 -9.60 4.87 -12.69
N LEU A 80 -9.50 3.55 -12.90
CA LEU A 80 -8.33 2.76 -12.52
C LEU A 80 -7.10 3.11 -13.38
N ASP A 81 -7.28 3.44 -14.67
CA ASP A 81 -6.18 3.92 -15.53
C ASP A 81 -5.63 5.26 -15.03
N ARG A 82 -6.51 6.19 -14.61
CA ARG A 82 -6.08 7.45 -13.98
C ARG A 82 -5.38 7.21 -12.65
N TRP A 83 -5.84 6.24 -11.86
CA TRP A 83 -5.21 5.88 -10.59
C TRP A 83 -3.81 5.31 -10.80
N GLU A 84 -3.63 4.44 -11.80
CA GLU A 84 -2.33 3.90 -12.19
C GLU A 84 -1.39 5.00 -12.70
N SER A 85 -1.90 5.97 -13.47
CA SER A 85 -1.10 7.14 -13.87
C SER A 85 -0.68 8.01 -12.68
N ARG A 86 -1.50 8.12 -11.63
CA ARG A 86 -1.10 8.79 -10.38
C ARG A 86 -0.02 8.02 -9.64
N LEU A 87 -0.09 6.69 -9.65
CA LEU A 87 0.96 5.83 -9.09
C LEU A 87 2.31 6.07 -9.78
N ASP A 88 2.32 6.18 -11.12
CA ASP A 88 3.53 6.56 -11.88
C ASP A 88 4.08 7.92 -11.38
N GLY A 89 3.19 8.87 -11.10
CA GLY A 89 3.53 10.17 -10.52
C GLY A 89 4.20 10.05 -9.16
N VAL A 90 3.65 9.23 -8.26
CA VAL A 90 4.22 8.97 -6.92
C VAL A 90 5.64 8.43 -7.01
N PHE A 91 5.86 7.35 -7.77
CA PHE A 91 7.18 6.73 -7.89
C PHE A 91 8.19 7.60 -8.66
N ALA A 92 7.70 8.54 -9.47
CA ALA A 92 8.53 9.54 -10.14
C ALA A 92 8.71 10.85 -9.33
N GLY A 93 8.24 10.92 -8.09
CA GLY A 93 8.36 12.09 -7.21
C GLY A 93 7.51 13.30 -7.63
N ARG A 94 6.42 13.06 -8.38
CA ARG A 94 5.45 14.06 -8.85
C ARG A 94 4.05 13.72 -8.30
N PRO A 95 3.81 13.90 -6.98
CA PRO A 95 2.52 13.59 -6.37
C PRO A 95 1.43 14.51 -6.90
N TYR A 96 0.21 13.98 -7.04
CA TYR A 96 -0.95 14.77 -7.48
C TYR A 96 -1.61 15.54 -6.32
N ASP A 97 -1.64 14.97 -5.12
CA ASP A 97 -2.15 15.61 -3.91
C ASP A 97 -1.28 15.34 -2.67
N MET A 98 -1.74 15.79 -1.50
CA MET A 98 -0.98 15.65 -0.25
C MET A 98 -0.78 14.20 0.19
N LEU A 99 -1.75 13.31 -0.04
CA LEU A 99 -1.64 11.90 0.36
C LEU A 99 -0.69 11.16 -0.57
N ASP A 100 -0.69 11.50 -1.86
CA ASP A 100 0.32 11.05 -2.81
C ASP A 100 1.71 11.56 -2.42
N ALA A 101 1.82 12.79 -1.89
CA ALA A 101 3.09 13.34 -1.43
C ALA A 101 3.65 12.57 -0.23
N ALA A 102 2.80 12.17 0.73
CA ALA A 102 3.20 11.32 1.84
C ALA A 102 3.71 9.94 1.36
N LEU A 103 3.03 9.33 0.37
CA LEU A 103 3.50 8.07 -0.20
C LEU A 103 4.81 8.25 -0.98
N ALA A 104 4.93 9.30 -1.78
CA ALA A 104 6.14 9.60 -2.55
C ALA A 104 7.36 9.78 -1.64
N ASP A 105 7.20 10.47 -0.51
CA ASP A 105 8.25 10.60 0.50
C ASP A 105 8.58 9.25 1.15
N ALA A 106 7.56 8.46 1.50
CA ALA A 106 7.74 7.14 2.09
C ALA A 106 8.52 6.18 1.18
N VAL A 107 8.16 6.06 -0.11
CA VAL A 107 8.87 5.17 -1.05
C VAL A 107 10.28 5.67 -1.35
N ALA A 108 10.51 7.00 -1.33
CA ALA A 108 11.85 7.56 -1.45
C ALA A 108 12.73 7.32 -0.21
N ALA A 109 12.13 7.30 0.99
CA ALA A 109 12.81 7.00 2.25
C ALA A 109 13.13 5.50 2.41
N PHE A 110 12.30 4.62 1.82
CA PHE A 110 12.43 3.17 1.88
C PHE A 110 12.56 2.57 0.46
N PRO A 111 13.76 2.66 -0.17
CA PRO A 111 13.94 2.28 -1.58
C PRO A 111 13.79 0.78 -1.88
N ALA A 112 13.65 -0.06 -0.84
CA ALA A 112 13.31 -1.47 -1.00
C ALA A 112 11.79 -1.69 -1.20
N VAL A 113 10.96 -0.65 -1.06
CA VAL A 113 9.54 -0.68 -1.45
C VAL A 113 9.45 -0.68 -2.97
N ASP A 114 9.01 -1.80 -3.51
CA ASP A 114 8.85 -2.01 -4.94
C ASP A 114 7.48 -1.51 -5.43
N GLU A 115 7.43 -1.01 -6.67
CA GLU A 115 6.19 -0.52 -7.28
C GLU A 115 5.23 -1.66 -7.68
N ARG A 116 5.75 -2.86 -8.00
CA ARG A 116 4.95 -3.97 -8.54
C ARG A 116 3.75 -4.34 -7.66
N PRO A 117 3.87 -4.51 -6.32
CA PRO A 117 2.70 -4.80 -5.48
C PRO A 117 1.59 -3.75 -5.57
N PHE A 118 1.92 -2.47 -5.78
CA PHE A 118 0.93 -1.41 -5.96
C PHE A 118 0.18 -1.60 -7.27
N ARG A 119 0.90 -1.88 -8.37
CA ARG A 119 0.28 -2.18 -9.66
C ARG A 119 -0.58 -3.44 -9.59
N ASP A 120 -0.09 -4.49 -8.93
CA ASP A 120 -0.84 -5.74 -8.75
C ASP A 120 -2.14 -5.53 -7.95
N MET A 121 -2.14 -4.65 -6.95
CA MET A 121 -3.37 -4.28 -6.23
C MET A 121 -4.36 -3.57 -7.16
N VAL A 122 -3.91 -2.65 -8.02
CA VAL A 122 -4.79 -2.03 -9.04
C VAL A 122 -5.35 -3.07 -10.01
N GLN A 123 -4.56 -4.10 -10.37
CA GLN A 123 -5.07 -5.23 -11.15
C GLN A 123 -6.11 -6.05 -10.38
N GLY A 124 -6.01 -6.13 -9.05
CA GLY A 124 -7.04 -6.69 -8.18
C GLY A 124 -8.36 -5.94 -8.32
N MET A 125 -8.33 -4.62 -8.20
CA MET A 125 -9.52 -3.76 -8.38
C MET A 125 -10.15 -3.92 -9.79
N ARG A 126 -9.32 -4.15 -10.82
CA ARG A 126 -9.83 -4.45 -12.18
C ARG A 126 -10.56 -5.79 -12.25
N MET A 127 -10.19 -6.77 -11.41
CA MET A 127 -10.92 -8.04 -11.31
C MET A 127 -12.31 -7.82 -10.72
N ASP A 128 -12.44 -6.95 -9.70
CA ASP A 128 -13.73 -6.65 -9.07
C ASP A 128 -14.74 -6.03 -10.04
N LEU A 129 -14.27 -5.23 -11.00
CA LEU A 129 -15.12 -4.68 -12.07
C LEU A 129 -15.61 -5.72 -13.09
N ALA A 130 -14.92 -6.85 -13.21
CA ALA A 130 -15.11 -7.80 -14.31
C ALA A 130 -15.64 -9.17 -13.89
N LYS A 131 -15.43 -9.56 -12.62
CA LYS A 131 -15.62 -10.94 -12.17
C LYS A 131 -16.20 -10.99 -10.76
N SER A 132 -17.27 -11.77 -10.60
CA SER A 132 -17.93 -12.02 -9.31
C SER A 132 -17.88 -13.48 -8.85
N ARG A 133 -17.33 -14.39 -9.67
CA ARG A 133 -17.22 -15.82 -9.34
C ARG A 133 -15.90 -16.41 -9.80
N TYR A 134 -15.25 -17.16 -8.93
CA TYR A 134 -13.97 -17.84 -9.19
C TYR A 134 -14.20 -19.33 -9.41
N ALA A 135 -13.71 -19.87 -10.53
CA ALA A 135 -13.95 -21.26 -10.92
C ALA A 135 -12.99 -22.24 -10.25
N THR A 136 -11.78 -21.77 -9.91
CA THR A 136 -10.75 -22.58 -9.26
C THR A 136 -10.15 -21.83 -8.07
N PHE A 137 -9.53 -22.60 -7.16
CA PHE A 137 -8.80 -22.01 -6.05
C PHE A 137 -7.63 -21.15 -6.52
N ASP A 138 -6.95 -21.51 -7.62
CA ASP A 138 -5.84 -20.71 -8.14
C ASP A 138 -6.29 -19.31 -8.59
N GLU A 139 -7.48 -19.20 -9.21
CA GLU A 139 -8.02 -17.90 -9.56
C GLU A 139 -8.40 -17.07 -8.33
N LEU A 140 -8.99 -17.72 -7.31
CA LEU A 140 -9.32 -17.08 -6.04
C LEU A 140 -8.05 -16.66 -5.29
N TYR A 141 -7.00 -17.48 -5.32
CA TYR A 141 -5.72 -17.19 -4.72
C TYR A 141 -5.08 -15.98 -5.39
N LEU A 142 -5.09 -15.91 -6.73
CA LEU A 142 -4.58 -14.75 -7.47
C LEU A 142 -5.33 -13.46 -7.06
N TYR A 143 -6.65 -13.54 -6.89
CA TYR A 143 -7.44 -12.42 -6.37
C TYR A 143 -6.96 -12.02 -4.97
N CYS A 144 -6.92 -12.96 -4.01
CA CYS A 144 -6.50 -12.70 -2.63
C CYS A 144 -5.06 -12.15 -2.55
N TYR A 145 -4.16 -12.66 -3.41
CA TYR A 145 -2.83 -12.12 -3.56
C TYR A 145 -2.86 -10.65 -3.94
N ARG A 146 -3.61 -10.28 -4.99
CA ARG A 146 -3.67 -8.91 -5.51
C ARG A 146 -4.27 -7.93 -4.49
N VAL A 147 -5.39 -8.26 -3.86
CA VAL A 147 -6.13 -7.32 -3.01
C VAL A 147 -5.62 -7.28 -1.55
N ALA A 148 -4.93 -8.32 -1.08
CA ALA A 148 -4.46 -8.38 0.30
C ALA A 148 -3.01 -8.84 0.46
N GLY A 149 -2.54 -9.83 -0.30
CA GLY A 149 -1.16 -10.31 -0.25
C GLY A 149 -0.13 -9.21 -0.60
N THR A 150 -0.46 -8.37 -1.58
CA THR A 150 0.35 -7.21 -2.00
C THR A 150 0.61 -6.23 -0.85
N VAL A 151 -0.34 -6.03 0.07
CA VAL A 151 -0.18 -5.14 1.24
C VAL A 151 0.99 -5.62 2.13
N GLY A 152 1.15 -6.93 2.29
CA GLY A 152 2.31 -7.51 2.98
C GLY A 152 3.61 -7.15 2.25
N LEU A 153 3.64 -7.30 0.92
CA LEU A 153 4.82 -6.98 0.11
C LEU A 153 5.18 -5.49 0.11
N MET A 154 4.20 -4.59 0.19
CA MET A 154 4.43 -3.16 0.32
C MET A 154 5.03 -2.78 1.68
N THR A 155 4.63 -3.48 2.75
CA THR A 155 4.91 -3.05 4.13
C THR A 155 6.15 -3.70 4.74
N VAL A 156 6.51 -4.93 4.34
CA VAL A 156 7.72 -5.63 4.81
C VAL A 156 9.01 -4.80 4.64
N PRO A 157 9.27 -4.13 3.50
CA PRO A 157 10.47 -3.29 3.35
C PRO A 157 10.55 -2.13 4.34
N VAL A 158 9.39 -1.62 4.80
CA VAL A 158 9.30 -0.51 5.77
C VAL A 158 9.44 -1.03 7.20
N MET A 159 8.78 -2.14 7.53
CA MET A 159 8.87 -2.77 8.85
C MET A 159 10.28 -3.31 9.12
N GLY A 160 10.93 -3.84 8.07
CA GLY A 160 12.25 -4.44 8.11
C GLY A 160 12.26 -5.81 8.78
N VAL A 161 13.39 -6.51 8.62
CA VAL A 161 13.65 -7.80 9.28
C VAL A 161 14.59 -7.56 10.45
N SER A 162 14.29 -8.15 11.61
CA SER A 162 15.15 -8.05 12.79
C SER A 162 16.55 -8.62 12.49
N PRO A 163 17.65 -7.96 12.90
CA PRO A 163 19.00 -8.51 12.74
C PRO A 163 19.20 -9.88 13.40
N GLY A 164 18.40 -10.20 14.43
CA GLY A 164 18.43 -11.50 15.11
C GLY A 164 17.50 -12.56 14.49
N SER A 165 16.78 -12.23 13.41
CA SER A 165 15.90 -13.17 12.71
C SER A 165 16.72 -14.34 12.15
N GLN A 166 16.30 -15.56 12.49
CA GLN A 166 16.85 -16.77 11.89
C GLN A 166 16.21 -17.10 10.53
N ALA A 167 15.07 -16.48 10.23
CA ALA A 167 14.40 -16.64 8.94
C ALA A 167 15.09 -15.77 7.88
N GLY A 168 15.33 -16.37 6.71
CA GLY A 168 15.79 -15.63 5.54
C GLY A 168 14.77 -14.60 5.07
N VAL A 169 15.23 -13.59 4.34
CA VAL A 169 14.37 -12.51 3.81
C VAL A 169 13.22 -13.09 3.00
N GLU A 170 13.48 -14.06 2.12
CA GLU A 170 12.46 -14.72 1.30
C GLU A 170 11.34 -15.33 2.15
N THR A 171 11.69 -15.97 3.27
CA THR A 171 10.72 -16.56 4.21
C THR A 171 9.83 -15.49 4.84
N VAL A 172 10.39 -14.31 5.16
CA VAL A 172 9.60 -13.20 5.72
C VAL A 172 8.60 -12.68 4.70
N TYR A 173 9.02 -12.48 3.44
CA TYR A 173 8.12 -12.04 2.37
C TYR A 173 7.04 -13.08 2.07
N ALA A 174 7.40 -14.37 2.03
CA ALA A 174 6.45 -15.46 1.85
C ALA A 174 5.42 -15.50 3.01
N GLY A 175 5.88 -15.30 4.25
CA GLY A 175 5.00 -15.22 5.42
C GLY A 175 4.04 -14.03 5.38
N ALA A 176 4.52 -12.85 4.98
CA ALA A 176 3.68 -11.66 4.83
C ALA A 176 2.62 -11.82 3.75
N LEU A 177 2.99 -12.39 2.60
CA LEU A 177 2.06 -12.72 1.52
C LEU A 177 1.00 -13.72 1.99
N ALA A 178 1.43 -14.81 2.63
CA ALA A 178 0.53 -15.84 3.15
C ALA A 178 -0.44 -15.29 4.20
N LEU A 179 0.01 -14.40 5.09
CA LEU A 179 -0.85 -13.73 6.06
C LEU A 179 -1.91 -12.86 5.39
N GLY A 180 -1.54 -12.07 4.37
CA GLY A 180 -2.47 -11.26 3.60
C GLY A 180 -3.54 -12.11 2.91
N VAL A 181 -3.11 -13.18 2.22
CA VAL A 181 -4.03 -14.12 1.56
C VAL A 181 -4.96 -14.80 2.58
N ALA A 182 -4.44 -15.25 3.72
CA ALA A 182 -5.24 -15.90 4.76
C ALA A 182 -6.29 -14.96 5.35
N ASN A 183 -5.94 -13.69 5.59
CA ASN A 183 -6.89 -12.68 6.06
C ASN A 183 -8.00 -12.44 5.03
N GLN A 184 -7.67 -12.37 3.74
CA GLN A 184 -8.69 -12.16 2.70
C GLN A 184 -9.62 -13.36 2.54
N LEU A 185 -9.08 -14.57 2.56
CA LEU A 185 -9.89 -15.80 2.58
C LEU A 185 -10.81 -15.83 3.81
N THR A 186 -10.32 -15.35 4.96
CA THR A 186 -11.13 -15.26 6.19
C THR A 186 -12.27 -14.24 6.06
N ASN A 187 -12.02 -13.08 5.46
CA ASN A 187 -13.07 -12.10 5.17
C ASN A 187 -14.12 -12.69 4.24
N ILE A 188 -13.70 -13.26 3.09
CA ILE A 188 -14.61 -13.90 2.14
C ILE A 188 -15.47 -14.97 2.81
N LEU A 189 -14.88 -15.84 3.65
CA LEU A 189 -15.61 -16.88 4.36
C LEU A 189 -16.57 -16.34 5.43
N ARG A 190 -16.22 -15.24 6.10
CA ARG A 190 -17.08 -14.57 7.08
C ARG A 190 -18.30 -13.95 6.40
N ASP A 191 -18.11 -13.39 5.21
CA ASP A 191 -19.10 -12.57 4.53
C ASP A 191 -19.98 -13.39 3.55
N VAL A 192 -19.81 -14.72 3.49
CA VAL A 192 -20.67 -15.63 2.75
C VAL A 192 -22.13 -15.48 3.21
N GLY A 193 -23.00 -15.03 2.31
CA GLY A 193 -24.43 -14.83 2.57
C GLY A 193 -24.86 -13.37 2.71
N GLU A 194 -23.91 -12.45 2.91
CA GLU A 194 -24.11 -11.01 2.74
C GLU A 194 -23.75 -10.55 1.31
N GLU A 195 -22.77 -11.24 0.70
CA GLU A 195 -22.31 -11.10 -0.70
C GLU A 195 -22.58 -12.37 -1.54
#